data_AF-A0A2A7MFL4-F1
#
_entry.id   AF-A0A2A7MFL4-F1
#
_cell.length_a   1.000
_cell.length_b   1.000
_cell.length_c   1.000
_cell.angle_alpha   90.00
_cell.angle_beta   90.00
_cell.angle_gamma   90.00
#
_symmetry.space_group_name_H-M   'P 1'
#
loop_
_entity.id
_entity.type
_entity.pdbx_description
1 polymer ?
#
loop_
_entity_poly.entity_id
_entity_poly.type
_entity_poly.pdbx_seq_one_letter_code
_entity_poly.pdbx_strand_id
1 'polypeptide(L)'
;MNLNADIYNEIAALSNGNCLCHGDYHPGNVLVDTNGKVLVIDFMNVCHGPWQYDVARTYVLISEGDISKEIHNREELVYMQKQISDIYLKKLNVSYNEIREYVSIIQKCRQYELK
;
A
#
# COMPACT_ATOMS: atom_id res chain seq x y z
N MET A 1 -17.60 3.81 20.75
CA MET A 1 -16.22 3.26 20.67
C MET A 1 -15.30 4.37 20.21
N ASN A 2 -14.10 4.47 20.77
CA ASN A 2 -13.12 5.47 20.36
C ASN A 2 -12.30 4.86 19.21
N LEU A 3 -12.66 5.21 17.97
CA LEU A 3 -12.07 4.65 16.75
C LEU A 3 -10.53 4.70 16.75
N ASN A 4 -9.94 5.75 17.33
CA ASN A 4 -8.50 5.88 17.44
C ASN A 4 -7.91 4.82 18.38
N ALA A 5 -8.54 4.61 19.56
CA ALA A 5 -8.07 3.63 20.53
C ALA A 5 -8.13 2.20 19.96
N ASP A 6 -9.14 1.90 19.14
CA ASP A 6 -9.30 0.60 18.50
C ASP A 6 -8.19 0.35 17.47
N ILE A 7 -7.86 1.34 16.61
CA ILE A 7 -6.75 1.23 15.64
C ILE A 7 -5.40 1.05 16.33
N TYR A 8 -5.14 1.78 17.42
CA TYR A 8 -3.88 1.62 18.17
C TYR A 8 -3.71 0.20 18.73
N ASN A 9 -4.80 -0.38 19.27
CA ASN A 9 -4.76 -1.75 19.79
C ASN A 9 -4.56 -2.78 18.67
N GLU A 10 -5.18 -2.58 17.50
CA GLU A 10 -4.96 -3.43 16.33
C GLU A 10 -3.50 -3.38 15.87
N ILE A 11 -2.91 -2.19 15.78
CA ILE A 11 -1.49 -2.02 15.41
C ILE A 11 -0.57 -2.68 16.46
N ALA A 12 -0.84 -2.48 17.75
CA ALA A 12 -0.04 -3.06 18.83
C ALA A 12 -0.10 -4.59 18.88
N ALA A 13 -1.13 -5.21 18.29
CA ALA A 13 -1.27 -6.66 18.20
C ALA A 13 -0.54 -7.27 16.99
N LEU A 14 -0.07 -6.45 16.03
CA LEU A 14 0.69 -6.92 14.87
C LEU A 14 2.07 -7.44 15.28
N SER A 15 2.61 -8.35 14.47
CA SER A 15 4.00 -8.79 14.63
C SER A 15 4.97 -7.64 14.35
N ASN A 16 5.97 -7.44 15.22
CA ASN A 16 7.00 -6.42 15.01
C ASN A 16 7.79 -6.65 13.70
N GLY A 17 8.06 -7.90 13.33
CA GLY A 17 8.94 -8.21 12.19
C GLY A 17 10.37 -7.67 12.38
N ASN A 18 11.22 -7.83 11.36
CA ASN A 18 12.58 -7.29 11.35
C ASN A 18 13.10 -7.03 9.93
N CYS A 19 12.20 -6.90 8.96
CA CYS A 19 12.55 -6.54 7.59
C CYS A 19 12.77 -5.03 7.52
N LEU A 20 13.69 -4.60 6.67
CA LEU A 20 13.79 -3.20 6.29
C LEU A 20 12.58 -2.87 5.42
N CYS A 21 11.66 -2.06 5.96
CA CYS A 21 10.51 -1.55 5.23
C CYS A 21 10.81 -0.10 4.80
N HIS A 22 10.43 0.24 3.58
CA HIS A 22 10.46 1.60 3.08
C HIS A 22 9.49 2.51 3.84
N GLY A 23 8.35 1.97 4.27
CA GLY A 23 7.32 2.72 4.98
C GLY A 23 6.37 3.50 4.06
N ASP A 24 6.75 3.70 2.80
CA ASP A 24 5.94 4.32 1.75
C ASP A 24 6.28 3.79 0.36
N TYR A 25 6.45 2.47 0.25
CA TYR A 25 6.72 1.85 -1.04
C TYR A 25 5.46 1.86 -1.91
N HIS A 26 5.52 2.50 -3.08
CA HIS A 26 4.50 2.47 -4.13
C HIS A 26 5.09 2.96 -5.46
N PRO A 27 4.40 2.77 -6.61
CA PRO A 27 4.94 3.15 -7.93
C PRO A 27 5.32 4.62 -8.08
N GLY A 28 4.74 5.52 -7.29
CA GLY A 28 5.10 6.94 -7.30
C GLY A 28 6.51 7.23 -6.75
N ASN A 29 7.02 6.34 -5.91
CA ASN A 29 8.37 6.40 -5.33
C ASN A 29 9.38 5.53 -6.09
N VAL A 30 9.03 5.10 -7.32
CA VAL A 30 9.89 4.29 -8.18
C VAL A 30 10.11 5.03 -9.50
N LEU A 31 11.32 5.50 -9.73
CA LEU A 31 11.75 6.12 -10.97
C LEU A 31 12.35 5.06 -11.90
N VAL A 32 12.01 5.14 -13.19
CA VAL A 32 12.57 4.26 -14.23
C VAL A 32 13.20 5.14 -15.31
N ASP A 33 14.49 4.97 -15.57
CA ASP A 33 15.19 5.72 -16.62
C ASP A 33 14.93 5.13 -18.03
N THR A 34 15.42 5.81 -19.07
CA THR A 34 15.21 5.38 -20.47
C THR A 34 15.88 4.05 -20.81
N ASN A 35 16.80 3.57 -19.99
CA ASN A 35 17.48 2.27 -20.15
C ASN A 35 16.84 1.19 -19.26
N GLY A 36 15.75 1.50 -18.55
CA GLY A 36 15.08 0.58 -17.64
C GLY A 36 15.73 0.44 -16.27
N LYS A 37 16.69 1.31 -15.92
CA LYS A 37 17.26 1.33 -14.56
C LYS A 37 16.20 1.82 -13.59
N VAL A 38 15.98 1.05 -12.52
CA VAL A 38 15.04 1.35 -11.45
C VAL A 38 15.76 2.06 -10.30
N LEU A 39 15.20 3.17 -9.83
CA LEU A 39 15.64 3.89 -8.63
C LEU A 39 14.43 4.06 -7.70
N VAL A 40 14.56 3.56 -6.47
CA VAL A 40 13.60 3.82 -5.39
C VAL A 40 14.03 5.10 -4.67
N ILE A 41 13.08 5.97 -4.34
CA ILE A 41 13.32 7.26 -3.69
C ILE A 41 12.40 7.41 -2.47
N ASP A 42 12.55 8.50 -1.71
CA ASP A 42 11.67 8.87 -0.60
C ASP A 42 11.70 7.93 0.63
N PHE A 43 12.91 7.67 1.12
CA PHE A 43 13.16 6.81 2.29
C PHE A 43 12.89 7.48 3.65
N MET A 44 12.15 8.60 3.71
CA MET A 44 11.93 9.32 4.98
C MET A 44 11.11 8.53 6.01
N ASN A 45 10.35 7.52 5.55
CA ASN A 45 9.51 6.65 6.38
C ASN A 45 10.15 5.29 6.68
N VAL A 46 11.45 5.12 6.37
CA VAL A 46 12.14 3.82 6.52
C VAL A 46 12.10 3.33 7.97
N CYS A 47 11.79 2.05 8.15
CA CYS A 47 11.67 1.44 9.47
C CYS A 47 12.00 -0.06 9.44
N HIS A 48 12.10 -0.67 10.63
CA HIS A 48 12.08 -2.12 10.77
C HIS A 48 10.65 -2.58 11.03
N GLY A 49 10.19 -3.57 10.27
CA GLY A 49 8.81 -4.03 10.34
C GLY A 49 8.57 -5.41 9.74
N PRO A 50 7.31 -5.86 9.71
CA PRO A 50 6.89 -7.00 8.91
C PRO A 50 6.91 -6.65 7.42
N TRP A 51 7.45 -7.52 6.57
CA TRP A 51 7.52 -7.29 5.11
C TRP A 51 6.14 -7.07 4.48
N GLN A 52 5.08 -7.61 5.10
CA GLN A 52 3.70 -7.46 4.68
C GLN A 52 3.26 -6.00 4.65
N TYR A 53 3.88 -5.11 5.44
CA TYR A 53 3.51 -3.71 5.49
C TYR A 53 3.71 -3.00 4.15
N ASP A 54 4.91 -3.08 3.56
CA ASP A 54 5.18 -2.44 2.27
C ASP A 54 4.33 -3.07 1.16
N VAL A 55 4.13 -4.39 1.19
CA VAL A 55 3.28 -5.09 0.22
C VAL A 55 1.83 -4.60 0.32
N ALA A 56 1.27 -4.55 1.53
CA ALA A 56 -0.08 -4.06 1.76
C ALA A 56 -0.23 -2.58 1.39
N ARG A 57 0.75 -1.74 1.74
CA ARG A 57 0.72 -0.30 1.43
C ARG A 57 0.71 -0.05 -0.07
N THR A 58 1.60 -0.70 -0.81
CA THR A 58 1.60 -0.65 -2.28
C THR A 58 0.27 -1.14 -2.85
N TYR A 59 -0.23 -2.28 -2.35
CA TYR A 59 -1.49 -2.86 -2.82
C TYR A 59 -2.65 -1.85 -2.69
N VAL A 60 -2.85 -1.25 -1.50
CA VAL A 60 -3.92 -0.27 -1.26
C VAL A 60 -3.71 0.99 -2.11
N LEU A 61 -2.47 1.46 -2.32
CA LEU A 61 -2.18 2.66 -3.13
C LEU A 61 -2.48 2.43 -4.62
N ILE A 62 -2.32 1.21 -5.10
CA ILE A 62 -2.72 0.83 -6.47
C ILE A 62 -4.23 0.65 -6.57
N SER A 63 -4.83 -0.16 -5.68
CA SER A 63 -6.23 -0.57 -5.77
C SER A 63 -7.23 0.54 -5.45
N GLU A 64 -6.81 1.53 -4.66
CA GLU A 64 -7.65 2.62 -4.14
C GLU A 64 -7.03 3.99 -4.42
N GLY A 65 -6.15 4.08 -5.43
CA GLY A 65 -5.61 5.36 -5.87
C GLY A 65 -6.75 6.28 -6.34
N ASP A 66 -6.67 7.57 -6.03
CA ASP A 66 -7.76 8.49 -6.35
C ASP A 66 -7.90 8.67 -7.86
N ILE A 67 -9.12 8.42 -8.37
CA ILE A 67 -9.49 8.70 -9.76
C ILE A 67 -10.50 9.84 -9.74
N SER A 68 -10.11 10.96 -10.37
CA SER A 68 -10.97 12.14 -10.49
C SER A 68 -12.35 11.76 -11.02
N LYS A 69 -13.39 12.32 -10.39
CA LYS A 69 -14.80 12.11 -10.76
C LYS A 69 -15.13 12.69 -12.15
N GLU A 70 -14.28 13.56 -12.68
CA GLU A 70 -14.46 14.21 -13.99
C GLU A 70 -13.98 13.34 -15.16
N ILE A 71 -13.34 12.20 -14.88
CA ILE A 71 -12.82 11.30 -15.91
C ILE A 71 -13.95 10.42 -16.47
N HIS A 72 -14.13 10.47 -17.79
CA HIS A 72 -15.25 9.83 -18.50
C HIS A 72 -15.20 8.29 -18.49
N ASN A 73 -14.01 7.69 -18.35
CA ASN A 73 -13.80 6.23 -18.29
C ASN A 73 -13.43 5.74 -16.87
N ARG A 74 -13.98 6.39 -15.83
CA ARG A 74 -13.67 6.08 -14.43
C ARG A 74 -13.86 4.61 -14.05
N GLU A 75 -14.95 3.97 -14.49
CA GLU A 75 -15.24 2.58 -14.16
C GLU A 75 -14.19 1.62 -14.72
N GLU A 76 -13.73 1.87 -15.94
CA GLU A 76 -12.64 1.13 -16.57
C GLU A 76 -11.33 1.30 -15.80
N LEU A 77 -11.01 2.53 -15.39
CA LEU A 77 -9.82 2.80 -14.58
C LEU A 77 -9.86 2.11 -13.21
N VAL A 78 -11.02 2.11 -12.53
CA VAL A 78 -11.21 1.38 -11.27
C VAL A 78 -11.03 -0.13 -11.49
N TYR A 79 -11.57 -0.66 -12.59
CA TYR A 79 -11.35 -2.07 -12.94
C TYR A 79 -9.87 -2.38 -13.18
N MET A 80 -9.17 -1.51 -13.91
CA MET A 80 -7.73 -1.63 -14.14
C MET A 80 -6.91 -1.57 -12.86
N GLN A 81 -7.22 -0.66 -11.93
CA GLN A 81 -6.55 -0.60 -10.62
C GLN A 81 -6.60 -1.94 -9.89
N LYS A 82 -7.78 -2.58 -9.86
CA LYS A 82 -7.95 -3.91 -9.28
C LYS A 82 -7.12 -4.98 -9.99
N GLN A 83 -7.12 -4.98 -11.32
CA GLN A 83 -6.32 -5.94 -12.09
C GLN A 83 -4.82 -5.76 -11.83
N ILE A 84 -4.33 -4.52 -11.76
CA ILE A 84 -2.92 -4.22 -11.49
C ILE A 84 -2.54 -4.63 -10.07
N SER A 85 -3.39 -4.37 -9.07
CA SER A 85 -3.13 -4.80 -7.69
C SER A 85 -3.09 -6.33 -7.55
N ASP A 86 -3.96 -7.04 -8.27
CA ASP A 86 -3.95 -8.51 -8.31
C ASP A 86 -2.67 -9.06 -8.98
N ILE A 87 -2.24 -8.43 -10.08
CA ILE A 87 -0.99 -8.76 -10.77
C ILE A 87 0.22 -8.51 -9.85
N TYR A 88 0.22 -7.42 -9.09
CA TYR A 88 1.28 -7.10 -8.14
C TYR A 88 1.47 -8.22 -7.11
N LEU A 89 0.40 -8.64 -6.43
CA LEU A 89 0.46 -9.75 -5.48
C LEU A 89 0.91 -11.06 -6.13
N LYS A 90 0.38 -11.36 -7.33
CA LYS A 90 0.76 -12.54 -8.10
C LYS A 90 2.25 -12.54 -8.46
N LYS A 91 2.82 -11.39 -8.84
CA LYS A 91 4.24 -11.26 -9.19
C LYS A 91 5.16 -11.45 -7.98
N LEU A 92 4.70 -11.08 -6.78
CA LEU A 92 5.41 -11.32 -5.54
C LEU A 92 5.20 -12.72 -4.96
N ASN A 93 4.30 -13.52 -5.56
CA ASN A 93 3.85 -14.80 -5.01
C ASN A 93 3.30 -14.66 -3.58
N VAL A 94 2.53 -13.60 -3.34
CA VAL A 94 1.88 -13.30 -2.06
C VAL A 94 0.38 -13.42 -2.23
N SER A 95 -0.31 -14.04 -1.28
CA SER A 95 -1.77 -14.09 -1.23
C SER A 95 -2.33 -12.88 -0.48
N TYR A 96 -3.54 -12.45 -0.84
CA TYR A 96 -4.24 -11.38 -0.10
C TYR A 96 -4.39 -11.73 1.40
N ASN A 97 -4.57 -13.01 1.73
CA ASN A 97 -4.76 -13.44 3.12
C ASN A 97 -3.54 -13.15 4.00
N GLU A 98 -2.33 -13.18 3.44
CA GLU A 98 -1.09 -12.88 4.18
C GLU A 98 -0.98 -11.39 4.56
N ILE A 99 -1.62 -10.50 3.80
CA ILE A 99 -1.53 -9.05 3.99
C ILE A 99 -2.83 -8.42 4.51
N ARG A 100 -3.92 -9.19 4.62
CA ARG A 100 -5.28 -8.69 4.88
C ARG A 100 -5.40 -7.79 6.12
N GLU A 101 -4.66 -8.12 7.18
CA GLU A 101 -4.70 -7.40 8.45
C GLU A 101 -4.07 -6.01 8.29
N TYR A 102 -2.92 -5.96 7.61
CA TYR A 102 -2.24 -4.71 7.25
C TYR A 102 -3.08 -3.86 6.29
N VAL A 103 -3.72 -4.48 5.28
CA VAL A 103 -4.63 -3.78 4.38
C VAL A 103 -5.75 -3.08 5.15
N SER A 104 -6.40 -3.80 6.08
CA SER A 104 -7.49 -3.23 6.89
C SER A 104 -7.03 -2.04 7.74
N ILE A 105 -5.87 -2.16 8.39
CA ILE A 105 -5.31 -1.08 9.22
C ILE A 105 -4.91 0.12 8.34
N ILE A 106 -4.26 -0.10 7.20
CA ILE A 106 -3.85 0.96 6.28
C ILE A 106 -5.07 1.72 5.76
N GLN A 107 -6.14 1.03 5.34
CA GLN A 107 -7.39 1.66 4.92
C GLN A 107 -7.99 2.54 6.03
N LYS A 108 -7.98 2.09 7.29
CA LYS A 108 -8.42 2.89 8.43
C LYS A 108 -7.52 4.11 8.65
N CYS A 109 -6.22 3.99 8.42
CA CYS A 109 -5.24 5.08 8.58
C CYS A 109 -5.27 6.09 7.42
N ARG A 110 -5.67 5.70 6.20
CA ARG A 110 -5.71 6.56 5.00
C ARG A 110 -6.50 7.85 5.20
N GLN A 111 -7.57 7.82 6.00
CA GLN A 111 -8.39 9.01 6.29
C GLN A 111 -7.62 10.14 6.99
N TYR A 112 -6.46 9.85 7.58
CA TYR A 112 -5.59 10.85 8.22
C TYR A 112 -4.50 11.37 7.27
N GLU A 113 -4.24 10.67 6.15
CA GLU A 113 -3.28 11.09 5.12
C GLU A 113 -3.93 12.06 4.11
N LEU A 114 -5.22 11.89 3.82
CA LEU A 114 -5.97 12.65 2.81
C LEU A 114 -6.62 13.94 3.34
N LYS A 115 -6.09 14.52 4.42
CA LYS A 115 -6.63 15.74 5.05
C LYS A 115 -5.97 17.02 4.57
#